data_AF-A0A4R0DD14-F1
#
_entry.id   AF-A0A4R0DD14-F1
#
_cell.length_a   1.000
_cell.length_b   1.000
_cell.length_c   1.000
_cell.angle_alpha   90.00
_cell.angle_beta   90.00
_cell.angle_gamma   90.00
#
_symmetry.space_group_name_H-M   'P 1'
#
loop_
_entity.id
_entity.type
_entity.pdbx_description
1 polymer ?
#
loop_
_entity_poly.entity_id
_entity_poly.type
_entity_poly.pdbx_seq_one_letter_code
_entity_poly.pdbx_strand_id
1 'polypeptide(L)'
;MTDKENLNYVATKIIEILEAKMPNNTYYINEKIERLRDYGNNNALTLVWASNQLDDDNFRELLKSIDVSFYDVESFLKVMSKL
;
A
#
# COMPACT_ATOMS: atom_id res chain seq x y z
N MET A 1 16.07 -2.84 12.34
CA MET A 1 15.55 -3.43 11.10
C MET A 1 14.07 -3.61 11.35
N THR A 2 13.22 -2.93 10.59
CA THR A 2 11.78 -2.86 10.89
C THR A 2 11.16 -4.07 10.23
N ASP A 3 10.90 -5.12 11.02
CA ASP A 3 10.44 -6.39 10.47
C ASP A 3 9.07 -6.21 9.80
N LYS A 4 9.08 -6.44 8.48
CA LYS A 4 7.90 -6.55 7.61
C LYS A 4 7.09 -7.83 7.92
N GLU A 5 7.51 -8.63 8.91
CA GLU A 5 6.99 -9.96 9.25
C GLU A 5 5.49 -9.97 9.59
N ASN A 6 4.88 -8.83 9.91
CA ASN A 6 3.46 -8.70 10.22
C ASN A 6 2.67 -7.82 9.23
N LEU A 7 3.24 -7.52 8.07
CA LEU A 7 2.54 -6.80 7.01
C LEU A 7 1.83 -7.78 6.08
N ASN A 8 0.61 -7.45 5.68
CA ASN A 8 -0.02 -8.16 4.57
C ASN A 8 0.71 -7.90 3.25
N TYR A 9 0.36 -8.70 2.25
CA TYR A 9 1.01 -8.66 0.94
C TYR A 9 1.00 -7.26 0.31
N VAL A 10 -0.14 -6.55 0.34
CA VAL A 10 -0.25 -5.20 -0.22
C VAL A 10 0.62 -4.22 0.57
N ALA A 11 0.60 -4.28 1.90
CA ALA A 11 1.42 -3.45 2.76
C ALA A 11 2.93 -3.66 2.51
N THR A 12 3.36 -4.90 2.35
CA THR A 12 4.76 -5.22 2.01
C THR A 12 5.17 -4.57 0.69
N LYS A 13 4.32 -4.63 -0.35
CA LYS A 13 4.59 -4.00 -1.64
C LYS A 13 4.63 -2.47 -1.58
N ILE A 14 3.78 -1.85 -0.77
CA ILE A 14 3.84 -0.40 -0.51
C ILE A 14 5.22 -0.03 0.06
N ILE A 15 5.68 -0.76 1.08
CA ILE A 15 6.97 -0.46 1.71
C ILE A 15 8.14 -0.67 0.76
N GLU A 16 8.14 -1.72 -0.05
CA GLU A 16 9.16 -1.94 -1.09
C GLU A 16 9.27 -0.76 -2.06
N ILE A 17 8.14 -0.21 -2.51
CA ILE A 17 8.11 0.96 -3.41
C ILE A 17 8.65 2.22 -2.70
N LEU A 18 8.22 2.46 -1.46
CA LEU A 18 8.68 3.62 -0.68
C LEU A 18 10.18 3.54 -0.37
N GLU A 19 10.70 2.37 -0.01
CA GLU A 19 12.14 2.13 0.18
C GLU A 19 12.94 2.36 -1.10
N ALA A 20 12.43 1.92 -2.25
CA ALA A 20 13.10 2.12 -3.53
C ALA A 20 13.19 3.61 -3.93
N LYS A 21 12.14 4.40 -3.66
CA LYS A 21 12.08 5.82 -4.04
C LYS A 21 12.68 6.77 -3.01
N MET A 22 12.64 6.39 -1.73
CA MET A 22 13.08 7.23 -0.62
C MET A 22 14.03 6.47 0.31
N PRO A 23 15.14 5.91 -0.21
CA PRO A 23 16.00 4.97 0.54
C PRO A 23 16.61 5.57 1.82
N ASN A 24 16.75 6.90 1.88
CA ASN A 24 17.32 7.60 3.04
C ASN A 24 16.25 8.08 4.04
N ASN A 25 14.96 7.92 3.73
CA ASN A 25 13.87 8.42 4.58
C ASN A 25 13.34 7.31 5.52
N THR A 26 14.24 6.78 6.34
CA THR A 26 13.96 5.64 7.24
C THR A 26 12.88 5.96 8.27
N TYR A 27 12.81 7.21 8.75
CA TYR A 27 11.77 7.65 9.69
C TYR A 27 10.38 7.53 9.08
N TYR A 28 10.18 8.09 7.87
CA TYR A 28 8.91 8.02 7.16
C TYR A 28 8.51 6.57 6.85
N ILE A 29 9.45 5.75 6.38
CA ILE A 29 9.20 4.34 6.07
C ILE A 29 8.76 3.58 7.32
N ASN A 30 9.42 3.79 8.46
CA ASN A 30 9.05 3.16 9.73
C ASN A 30 7.67 3.59 10.21
N GLU A 31 7.33 4.87 10.09
CA GLU A 31 5.98 5.37 10.39
C GLU A 31 4.91 4.66 9.56
N LYS A 32 5.17 4.43 8.26
CA LYS A 32 4.25 3.68 7.39
C LYS A 32 4.18 2.21 7.75
N ILE A 33 5.28 1.56 8.13
CA ILE A 33 5.26 0.17 8.60
C ILE A 33 4.37 0.04 9.83
N GLU A 34 4.54 0.89 10.84
CA GLU A 34 3.70 0.86 12.04
C GLU A 34 2.23 1.08 11.71
N ARG A 35 1.92 2.07 10.84
CA ARG A 35 0.55 2.34 10.41
C ARG A 35 -0.07 1.17 9.65
N LEU A 36 0.71 0.51 8.78
CA LEU A 36 0.21 -0.56 7.93
C LEU A 36 -0.06 -1.85 8.69
N ARG A 37 0.57 -2.05 9.86
CA ARG A 37 0.27 -3.18 10.76
C ARG A 37 -1.18 -3.17 11.27
N ASP A 38 -1.79 -1.99 11.42
CA ASP A 38 -3.18 -1.86 11.88
C ASP A 38 -4.18 -2.59 10.95
N TYR A 39 -3.82 -2.80 9.69
CA TYR A 39 -4.66 -3.50 8.72
C TYR A 39 -4.56 -5.03 8.81
N GLY A 40 -3.62 -5.58 9.58
CA GLY A 40 -3.41 -7.02 9.72
C GLY A 40 -3.34 -7.70 8.36
N ASN A 41 -4.12 -8.78 8.18
CA ASN A 41 -4.20 -9.55 6.92
C ASN A 41 -5.19 -8.97 5.88
N ASN A 42 -5.76 -7.78 6.11
CA ASN A 42 -6.78 -7.21 5.23
C ASN A 42 -6.17 -6.47 4.03
N ASN A 43 -5.83 -7.23 2.98
CA ASN A 43 -5.31 -6.69 1.72
C ASN A 43 -6.23 -5.63 1.09
N ALA A 44 -7.55 -5.85 1.13
CA ALA A 44 -8.52 -4.97 0.50
C ALA A 44 -8.55 -3.58 1.17
N LEU A 45 -8.63 -3.54 2.49
CA LEU A 45 -8.62 -2.28 3.23
C LEU A 45 -7.26 -1.57 3.14
N THR A 46 -6.17 -2.35 3.06
CA THR A 46 -4.82 -1.81 2.81
C THR A 46 -4.73 -1.15 1.42
N LEU A 47 -5.35 -1.76 0.40
CA LEU A 47 -5.43 -1.18 -0.93
C LEU A 47 -6.25 0.11 -0.96
N VAL A 48 -7.35 0.18 -0.21
CA VAL A 48 -8.12 1.43 -0.02
C VAL A 48 -7.26 2.49 0.63
N TRP A 49 -6.52 2.15 1.70
CA TRP A 49 -5.57 3.08 2.31
C TRP A 49 -4.56 3.60 1.29
N ALA A 50 -3.95 2.71 0.50
CA ALA A 50 -2.95 3.07 -0.50
C ALA A 50 -3.50 4.07 -1.52
N SER A 51 -4.73 3.86 -2.00
CA SER A 51 -5.39 4.74 -2.98
C SER A 51 -5.60 6.18 -2.47
N ASN A 52 -5.65 6.36 -1.15
CA ASN A 52 -5.88 7.66 -0.53
C ASN A 52 -4.58 8.33 -0.03
N GLN A 53 -3.45 7.60 -0.03
CA GLN A 53 -2.23 8.02 0.66
C GLN A 53 -1.01 8.07 -0.25
N LEU A 54 -0.97 7.24 -1.28
CA LEU A 54 0.06 7.29 -2.31
C LEU A 54 -0.32 8.31 -3.38
N ASP A 55 0.69 8.96 -3.96
CA ASP A 55 0.51 9.68 -5.21
C ASP A 55 0.21 8.72 -6.37
N ASP A 56 -0.27 9.28 -7.50
CA ASP A 56 -0.69 8.51 -8.67
C ASP A 56 0.41 7.59 -9.21
N ASP A 57 1.67 8.03 -9.17
CA ASP A 57 2.80 7.27 -9.71
C ASP A 57 3.11 6.05 -8.82
N ASN A 58 3.17 6.24 -7.51
CA ASN A 58 3.38 5.18 -6.53
C ASN A 58 2.20 4.21 -6.50
N PHE A 59 0.98 4.72 -6.62
CA PHE A 59 -0.21 3.86 -6.65
C PHE A 59 -0.25 3.00 -7.91
N ARG A 60 0.06 3.57 -9.09
CA ARG A 60 0.15 2.79 -10.34
C ARG A 60 1.25 1.74 -10.29
N GLU A 61 2.39 2.05 -9.67
CA GLU A 61 3.47 1.10 -9.47
C GLU A 61 3.08 -0.04 -8.53
N LEU A 62 2.34 0.28 -7.46
CA LEU A 62 1.75 -0.73 -6.58
C LEU A 62 0.84 -1.67 -7.35
N LEU A 63 -0.10 -1.15 -8.13
CA LEU A 63 -1.04 -1.96 -8.93
C LEU A 63 -0.30 -2.92 -9.88
N LYS A 64 0.77 -2.46 -10.53
CA LYS A 64 1.63 -3.31 -11.35
C LYS A 64 2.33 -4.39 -10.53
N SER A 65 2.83 -4.05 -9.35
CA SER A 65 3.57 -4.99 -8.49
C SER A 65 2.72 -6.13 -7.95
N ILE A 66 1.41 -5.92 -7.83
CA ILE A 66 0.42 -6.91 -7.38
C ILE A 66 -0.39 -7.53 -8.53
N ASP A 67 -0.04 -7.21 -9.78
CA ASP A 67 -0.69 -7.70 -11.01
C ASP A 67 -2.21 -7.45 -11.06
N VAL A 68 -2.62 -6.22 -10.73
CA VAL A 68 -4.04 -5.80 -10.77
C VAL A 68 -4.24 -4.66 -11.76
N SER A 69 -5.29 -4.77 -12.58
CA SER A 69 -5.71 -3.72 -13.51
C SER A 69 -6.22 -2.49 -12.77
N PHE A 70 -5.87 -1.31 -13.28
CA PHE A 70 -6.41 -0.04 -12.77
C PHE A 70 -7.94 0.00 -12.82
N TYR A 71 -8.58 -0.56 -13.86
CA TYR A 71 -10.04 -0.54 -13.99
C TYR A 71 -10.75 -1.41 -12.95
N ASP A 72 -10.14 -2.53 -12.57
CA ASP A 72 -10.68 -3.43 -11.53
C ASP A 72 -10.61 -2.74 -10.17
N VAL A 73 -9.50 -2.08 -9.87
CA VAL A 73 -9.33 -1.29 -8.65
C VAL A 73 -10.27 -0.09 -8.63
N GLU A 74 -10.41 0.64 -9.73
CA GLU A 74 -11.32 1.79 -9.81
C GLU A 74 -12.77 1.37 -9.53
N SER A 75 -13.20 0.24 -10.10
CA SER A 75 -14.53 -0.33 -9.86
C SER A 75 -14.71 -0.74 -8.40
N PHE A 76 -13.70 -1.40 -7.81
CA PHE A 76 -13.68 -1.76 -6.40
C PHE A 76 -13.78 -0.52 -5.48
N LEU A 77 -12.97 0.51 -5.71
CA LEU A 77 -12.98 1.73 -4.89
C LEU A 77 -14.31 2.47 -4.98
N LYS A 78 -14.96 2.51 -6.16
CA LYS A 78 -16.31 3.07 -6.35
C LYS A 78 -17.39 2.32 -5.57
N VAL A 79 -17.22 1.01 -5.36
CA VAL A 79 -18.14 0.22 -4.51
C VAL A 79 -17.85 0.52 -3.05
N MET A 80 -16.58 0.49 -2.64
CA MET A 80 -16.17 0.74 -1.25
C MET A 80 -16.59 2.13 -0.77
N SER A 81 -16.62 3.15 -1.63
CA SER A 81 -17.05 4.51 -1.27
C SER A 81 -18.55 4.63 -0.97
N LYS A 82 -19.34 3.58 -1.22
CA LYS A 82 -20.80 3.55 -1.02
C LYS A 82 -21.23 2.68 0.15
N LEU A 83 -20.30 1.92 0.72
CA LEU A 83 -20.50 1.05 1.89
C LEU A 83 -20.14 1.81 3.16
#